data_AF-A0A1X7T1D9-F1
#
_entry.id   AF-A0A1X7T1D9-F1
#
_cell.length_a   1.000
_cell.length_b   1.000
_cell.length_c   1.000
_cell.angle_alpha   90.00
_cell.angle_beta   90.00
_cell.angle_gamma   90.00
#
_symmetry.space_group_name_H-M   'P 1'
#
loop_
_entity.id
_entity.type
_entity.pdbx_description
1 polymer ?
#
loop_
_entity_poly.entity_id
_entity_poly.type
_entity_poly.pdbx_seq_one_letter_code
_entity_poly.pdbx_strand_id
1 'polypeptide(L)'
;MGHCTTGYHTPSFYHQYCCLSANNGKKIKLRENNSNKYILCPTAGLPKALCYSLGLIKSHSCSEVLENIPNAASGYYNISQSNGSIVSVYCDMEGSNCDGNGGWMRIGYINMTEPGATCPQGLYNYTYGGKTLCDDKSHDLVSGCSATFFSAIGLNYTKVCGQARGYQFGGTDGIYPNGGLSGGGSDNIDGAYVDGLSITHESNPRQHIWTYAVGLTADEALTLSCPCNTGTTTTTPSYVGNDYYCESGATRSTFDGNGFYPDDIMWDGQQCDSHESPCCSNSTIPWFIKTLPQSVTDDIELRMCSSEGYPDEATPIDIIEIYIR
;
A
#
# COMPACT_ATOMS: atom_id res chain seq x y z
N MET A 1 -4.68 -8.38 -39.37
CA MET A 1 -3.68 -8.17 -38.32
C MET A 1 -2.98 -6.85 -38.61
N GLY A 2 -3.57 -5.75 -38.13
CA GLY A 2 -3.02 -4.41 -38.29
C GLY A 2 -2.35 -4.01 -36.99
N HIS A 3 -1.06 -3.68 -37.08
CA HIS A 3 -0.22 -3.20 -36.00
C HIS A 3 -0.87 -2.05 -35.23
N CYS A 4 -1.05 -2.21 -33.92
CA CYS A 4 -1.28 -1.12 -32.98
C CYS A 4 0.05 -0.38 -32.77
N THR A 5 0.35 0.59 -33.62
CA THR A 5 1.39 1.59 -33.34
C THR A 5 0.81 2.64 -32.40
N THR A 6 1.32 2.69 -31.17
CA THR A 6 1.14 3.77 -30.20
C THR A 6 1.76 5.06 -30.76
N GLY A 7 1.03 5.74 -31.64
CA GLY A 7 1.37 7.07 -32.11
C GLY A 7 0.71 8.12 -31.23
N TYR A 8 1.52 8.90 -30.49
CA TYR A 8 1.05 10.16 -29.91
C TYR A 8 0.61 11.08 -31.06
N HIS A 9 -0.68 11.06 -31.40
CA HIS A 9 -1.26 12.03 -32.31
C HIS A 9 -1.29 13.39 -31.60
N THR A 10 -0.58 14.38 -32.15
CA THR A 10 -0.69 15.77 -31.72
C THR A 10 -2.16 16.18 -31.79
N PRO A 11 -2.80 16.57 -30.67
CA PRO A 11 -4.20 16.96 -30.67
C PRO A 11 -4.42 18.12 -31.65
N SER A 12 -5.50 18.06 -32.44
CA SER A 12 -5.78 19.15 -33.37
C SER A 12 -6.02 20.47 -32.62
N PHE A 13 -5.79 21.62 -33.27
CA PHE A 13 -6.05 22.93 -32.68
C PHE A 13 -7.49 23.04 -32.13
N TYR A 14 -8.47 22.43 -32.80
CA TYR A 14 -9.84 22.37 -32.30
C TYR A 14 -9.91 21.79 -30.88
N HIS A 15 -9.28 20.64 -30.66
CA HIS A 15 -9.26 20.01 -29.34
C HIS A 15 -8.45 20.84 -28.34
N GLN A 16 -7.26 21.31 -28.71
CA GLN A 16 -6.40 22.13 -27.84
C GLN A 16 -7.14 23.34 -27.26
N TYR A 17 -7.93 24.02 -28.09
CA TYR A 17 -8.67 25.20 -27.67
C TYR A 17 -10.01 24.87 -27.01
N CYS A 18 -10.77 23.90 -27.53
CA CYS A 18 -12.13 23.60 -27.04
C CYS A 18 -12.18 22.64 -25.85
N CYS A 19 -11.05 22.06 -25.45
CA CYS A 19 -10.90 21.34 -24.20
C CYS A 19 -10.71 22.26 -22.99
N LEU A 20 -10.40 23.55 -23.20
CA LEU A 20 -10.34 24.53 -22.13
C LEU A 20 -11.75 25.03 -21.82
N SER A 21 -12.23 24.80 -20.58
CA SER A 21 -13.56 25.25 -20.14
C SER A 21 -13.79 26.75 -20.33
N ALA A 22 -12.73 27.55 -20.20
CA ALA A 22 -12.72 28.99 -20.46
C ALA A 22 -13.14 29.36 -21.90
N ASN A 23 -13.10 28.42 -22.84
CA ASN A 23 -13.44 28.62 -24.25
C ASN A 23 -14.82 28.09 -24.63
N ASN A 24 -15.58 27.51 -23.69
CA ASN A 24 -16.92 27.00 -23.96
C ASN A 24 -17.83 28.11 -24.54
N GLY A 25 -18.45 27.83 -25.68
CA GLY A 25 -19.31 28.78 -26.41
C GLY A 25 -18.57 29.95 -27.08
N LYS A 26 -17.23 30.01 -27.03
CA LYS A 26 -16.46 31.08 -27.65
C LYS A 26 -16.07 30.77 -29.10
N LYS A 27 -15.97 31.84 -29.89
CA LYS A 27 -15.36 31.84 -31.23
C LYS A 27 -13.93 32.35 -31.14
N ILE A 28 -12.97 31.50 -31.44
CA ILE A 28 -11.54 31.81 -31.40
C ILE A 28 -11.07 32.12 -32.82
N LYS A 29 -10.38 33.24 -32.99
CA LYS A 29 -9.82 33.69 -34.27
C LYS A 29 -8.31 33.48 -34.27
N LEU A 30 -7.81 32.70 -35.22
CA LEU A 30 -6.39 32.46 -35.47
C LEU A 30 -5.98 33.11 -36.78
N ARG A 31 -4.82 33.79 -36.81
CA ARG A 31 -4.28 34.42 -38.02
C ARG A 31 -3.04 33.65 -38.45
N GLU A 32 -3.06 33.08 -39.64
CA GLU A 32 -1.98 32.27 -40.19
C GLU A 32 -1.80 32.63 -41.67
N ASN A 33 -0.58 33.02 -42.09
CA ASN A 33 -0.21 33.32 -43.48
C ASN A 33 -1.25 34.15 -44.25
N ASN A 34 -1.65 35.31 -43.70
CA ASN A 34 -2.67 36.22 -44.27
C ASN A 34 -4.10 35.65 -44.42
N SER A 35 -4.41 34.50 -43.82
CA SER A 35 -5.76 33.94 -43.71
C SER A 35 -6.28 33.96 -42.26
N ASN A 36 -7.59 34.09 -42.09
CA ASN A 36 -8.24 33.98 -40.78
C ASN A 36 -8.88 32.59 -40.64
N LYS A 37 -8.46 31.81 -39.66
CA LYS A 37 -9.12 30.56 -39.24
C LYS A 37 -9.98 30.84 -38.01
N TYR A 38 -11.14 30.19 -37.93
CA TYR A 38 -12.05 30.31 -36.80
C TYR A 38 -12.31 28.94 -36.18
N ILE A 39 -12.15 28.85 -34.87
CA ILE A 39 -12.53 27.68 -34.07
C ILE A 39 -13.78 28.05 -33.28
N LEU A 40 -14.80 27.20 -33.36
CA LEU A 40 -16.08 27.39 -32.69
C LEU A 40 -16.20 26.29 -31.63
N CYS A 41 -16.07 26.65 -30.36
CA CYS A 41 -16.18 25.68 -29.29
C CYS A 41 -17.64 25.49 -28.87
N PRO A 42 -18.07 24.24 -28.60
CA PRO A 42 -19.44 23.97 -28.16
C PRO A 42 -19.76 24.73 -26.86
N THR A 43 -20.99 25.20 -26.70
CA THR A 43 -21.43 25.85 -25.44
C THR A 43 -21.36 24.91 -24.25
N ALA A 44 -21.63 23.62 -24.47
CA ALA A 44 -21.49 22.58 -23.44
C ALA A 44 -20.02 22.12 -23.23
N GLY A 45 -19.07 22.61 -24.02
CA GLY A 45 -17.69 22.12 -24.05
C GLY A 45 -17.54 20.76 -24.77
N LEU A 46 -16.30 20.31 -24.92
CA LEU A 46 -16.00 18.95 -25.37
C LEU A 46 -16.10 17.94 -24.22
N PRO A 47 -16.37 16.66 -24.49
CA PRO A 47 -16.36 15.63 -23.45
C PRO A 47 -15.02 15.61 -22.72
N LYS A 48 -15.02 15.77 -21.39
CA LYS A 48 -13.78 15.79 -20.58
C LYS A 48 -12.93 14.55 -20.83
N ALA A 49 -13.55 13.37 -20.90
CA ALA A 49 -12.86 12.10 -21.20
C ALA A 49 -12.04 12.15 -22.51
N LEU A 50 -12.56 12.81 -23.56
CA LEU A 50 -11.82 13.02 -24.81
C LEU A 50 -10.62 13.97 -24.60
N CYS A 51 -10.83 15.04 -23.85
CA CYS A 51 -9.77 16.01 -23.56
C CYS A 51 -8.65 15.42 -22.70
N TYR A 52 -8.99 14.51 -21.78
CA TYR A 52 -8.05 13.71 -21.03
C TYR A 52 -7.28 12.72 -21.89
N SER A 53 -7.97 11.97 -22.78
CA SER A 53 -7.29 11.03 -23.67
C SER A 53 -6.33 11.72 -24.66
N LEU A 54 -6.54 13.01 -24.92
CA LEU A 54 -5.66 13.86 -25.71
C LEU A 54 -4.55 14.56 -24.90
N GLY A 55 -4.50 14.36 -23.57
CA GLY A 55 -3.51 15.00 -22.69
C GLY A 55 -3.66 16.51 -22.55
N LEU A 56 -4.86 17.05 -22.83
CA LEU A 56 -5.15 18.49 -22.81
C LEU A 56 -5.69 18.98 -21.48
N ILE A 57 -6.24 18.08 -20.66
CA ILE A 57 -6.57 18.33 -19.27
C ILE A 57 -5.64 17.46 -18.43
N LYS A 58 -5.02 18.06 -17.43
CA LYS A 58 -4.12 17.39 -16.49
C LYS A 58 -4.92 17.01 -15.26
N SER A 59 -4.82 15.77 -14.81
CA SER A 59 -5.29 15.34 -13.49
C SER A 59 -4.09 15.20 -12.56
N HIS A 60 -4.27 15.60 -11.32
CA HIS A 60 -3.28 15.53 -10.27
C HIS A 60 -3.52 14.35 -9.32
N SER A 61 -4.70 13.73 -9.32
CA SER A 61 -4.95 12.51 -8.54
C SER A 61 -5.98 11.59 -9.21
N CYS A 62 -6.03 10.33 -8.76
CA CYS A 62 -7.07 9.39 -9.17
C CYS A 62 -8.48 9.86 -8.77
N SER A 63 -8.60 10.55 -7.63
CA SER A 63 -9.86 11.17 -7.22
C SER A 63 -10.29 12.26 -8.18
N GLU A 64 -9.38 13.13 -8.64
CA GLU A 64 -9.69 14.15 -9.64
C GLU A 64 -10.10 13.52 -10.99
N VAL A 65 -9.50 12.40 -11.37
CA VAL A 65 -9.93 11.65 -12.57
C VAL A 65 -11.38 11.20 -12.39
N LEU A 66 -11.72 10.57 -11.26
CA LEU A 66 -13.06 10.06 -10.98
C LEU A 66 -14.11 11.18 -10.88
N GLU A 67 -13.79 12.30 -10.25
CA GLU A 67 -14.66 13.49 -10.20
C GLU A 67 -14.99 14.03 -11.61
N ASN A 68 -14.02 13.99 -12.51
CA ASN A 68 -14.19 14.49 -13.86
C ASN A 68 -14.78 13.47 -14.83
N ILE A 69 -14.63 12.18 -14.55
CA ILE A 69 -15.14 11.05 -15.32
C ILE A 69 -15.82 10.08 -14.33
N PRO A 70 -17.09 10.34 -13.95
CA PRO A 70 -17.77 9.57 -12.90
C PRO A 70 -17.91 8.06 -13.14
N ASN A 71 -17.74 7.61 -14.39
CA ASN A 71 -17.79 6.20 -14.78
C ASN A 71 -16.40 5.70 -15.24
N ALA A 72 -15.32 6.32 -14.75
CA ALA A 72 -13.97 5.82 -14.96
C ALA A 72 -13.85 4.42 -14.35
N ALA A 73 -13.27 3.48 -15.11
CA ALA A 73 -12.99 2.13 -14.61
C ALA A 73 -11.60 2.09 -13.99
N SER A 74 -11.35 1.14 -13.08
CA SER A 74 -9.99 0.94 -12.59
C SER A 74 -8.98 0.64 -13.70
N GLY A 75 -7.76 1.16 -13.51
CA GLY A 75 -6.70 1.00 -14.51
C GLY A 75 -5.57 2.02 -14.34
N TYR A 76 -4.68 2.06 -15.33
CA TYR A 76 -3.55 2.99 -15.32
C TYR A 76 -3.95 4.35 -15.91
N TYR A 77 -3.63 5.42 -15.19
CA TYR A 77 -3.90 6.80 -15.57
C TYR A 77 -2.63 7.65 -15.50
N ASN A 78 -2.56 8.63 -16.40
CA ASN A 78 -1.48 9.62 -16.42
C ASN A 78 -1.79 10.74 -15.45
N ILE A 79 -1.02 10.83 -14.36
CA ILE A 79 -1.14 11.85 -13.32
C ILE A 79 -0.01 12.86 -13.48
N SER A 80 -0.38 14.14 -13.49
CA SER A 80 0.54 15.26 -13.58
C SER A 80 1.03 15.67 -12.20
N GLN A 81 2.34 15.71 -12.02
CA GLN A 81 2.98 16.18 -10.81
C GLN A 81 3.08 17.73 -10.80
N SER A 82 3.31 18.29 -9.61
CA SER A 82 3.50 19.74 -9.41
C SER A 82 4.68 20.31 -10.22
N ASN A 83 5.73 19.52 -10.44
CA ASN A 83 6.88 19.87 -11.28
C ASN A 83 6.60 19.79 -12.80
N GLY A 84 5.38 19.41 -13.20
CA GLY A 84 4.94 19.30 -14.59
C GLY A 84 5.24 17.97 -15.27
N SER A 85 5.97 17.06 -14.62
CA SER A 85 6.16 15.68 -15.11
C SER A 85 4.87 14.87 -15.02
N ILE A 86 4.82 13.76 -15.77
CA ILE A 86 3.65 12.87 -15.82
C ILE A 86 4.12 11.49 -15.38
N VAL A 87 3.36 10.87 -14.48
CA VAL A 87 3.55 9.49 -14.03
C VAL A 87 2.33 8.66 -14.35
N SER A 88 2.54 7.42 -14.76
CA SER A 88 1.46 6.44 -14.95
C SER A 88 1.26 5.70 -13.63
N VAL A 89 0.10 5.87 -13.01
CA VAL A 89 -0.25 5.22 -11.73
C VAL A 89 -1.50 4.37 -11.90
N TYR A 90 -1.62 3.30 -11.12
CA TYR A 90 -2.86 2.53 -11.07
C TYR A 90 -3.86 3.25 -10.16
N CYS A 91 -5.05 3.49 -10.69
CA CYS A 91 -6.18 4.06 -9.97
C CYS A 91 -7.23 2.99 -9.74
N ASP A 92 -7.59 2.76 -8.48
CA ASP A 92 -8.80 2.02 -8.12
C ASP A 92 -9.99 2.98 -8.08
N MET A 93 -10.85 2.87 -9.11
CA MET A 93 -12.05 3.70 -9.30
C MET A 93 -13.32 3.09 -8.68
N GLU A 94 -13.25 1.84 -8.21
CA GLU A 94 -14.38 1.21 -7.52
C GLU A 94 -14.25 1.38 -6.00
N GLY A 95 -13.05 1.21 -5.45
CA GLY A 95 -12.77 1.37 -4.02
C GLY A 95 -13.38 0.28 -3.13
N SER A 96 -13.80 -0.85 -3.72
CA SER A 96 -14.54 -1.91 -3.02
C SER A 96 -13.74 -2.57 -1.89
N ASN A 97 -12.41 -2.61 -2.03
CA ASN A 97 -11.50 -3.15 -1.02
C ASN A 97 -11.15 -2.13 0.06
N CYS A 98 -11.43 -0.85 -0.19
CA CYS A 98 -11.21 0.24 0.75
C CYS A 98 -12.56 0.72 1.29
N ASP A 99 -12.84 2.01 1.26
CA ASP A 99 -14.05 2.58 1.88
C ASP A 99 -15.31 2.56 1.00
N GLY A 100 -15.31 1.76 -0.07
CA GLY A 100 -16.40 1.67 -1.05
C GLY A 100 -16.54 2.89 -1.97
N ASN A 101 -15.67 3.89 -1.82
CA ASN A 101 -15.59 5.02 -2.75
C ASN A 101 -14.30 4.90 -3.56
N GLY A 102 -14.39 5.05 -4.88
CA GLY A 102 -13.23 5.01 -5.77
C GLY A 102 -12.29 6.21 -5.68
N GLY A 103 -11.37 6.27 -6.62
CA GLY A 103 -10.41 7.36 -6.78
C GLY A 103 -9.14 7.17 -5.95
N TRP A 104 -8.84 5.93 -5.56
CA TRP A 104 -7.64 5.56 -4.82
C TRP A 104 -6.44 5.43 -5.75
N MET A 105 -5.29 5.95 -5.33
CA MET A 105 -4.05 5.86 -6.09
C MET A 105 -3.12 4.82 -5.48
N ARG A 106 -2.73 3.80 -6.24
CA ARG A 106 -1.74 2.82 -5.79
C ARG A 106 -0.35 3.43 -5.80
N ILE A 107 0.31 3.42 -4.64
CA ILE A 107 1.69 3.88 -4.48
C ILE A 107 2.65 2.76 -4.05
N GLY A 108 2.13 1.70 -3.43
CA GLY A 108 2.91 0.51 -3.08
C GLY A 108 2.35 -0.74 -3.75
N TYR A 109 3.23 -1.53 -4.35
CA TYR A 109 2.88 -2.80 -4.98
C TYR A 109 4.06 -3.77 -4.93
N ILE A 110 3.90 -4.85 -4.17
CA ILE A 110 4.78 -6.03 -4.17
C ILE A 110 3.89 -7.22 -4.51
N ASN A 111 4.29 -8.01 -5.51
CA ASN A 111 3.63 -9.26 -5.84
C ASN A 111 4.67 -10.30 -6.29
N MET A 112 5.21 -11.04 -5.32
CA MET A 112 6.25 -12.06 -5.55
C MET A 112 5.72 -13.33 -6.22
N THR A 113 4.40 -13.43 -6.44
CA THR A 113 3.81 -14.52 -7.22
C THR A 113 3.97 -14.33 -8.72
N GLU A 114 4.31 -13.11 -9.18
CA GLU A 114 4.53 -12.83 -10.59
C GLU A 114 5.87 -13.41 -11.08
N PRO A 115 5.93 -13.98 -12.30
CA PRO A 115 7.16 -14.50 -12.86
C PRO A 115 8.26 -13.43 -12.96
N GLY A 116 9.38 -13.65 -12.28
CA GLY A 116 10.53 -12.74 -12.30
C GLY A 116 10.40 -11.54 -11.37
N ALA A 117 9.43 -11.52 -10.45
CA ALA A 117 9.33 -10.52 -9.40
C ALA A 117 10.58 -10.53 -8.50
N THR A 118 10.96 -9.34 -8.03
CA THR A 118 12.07 -9.13 -7.10
C THR A 118 11.64 -8.15 -6.02
N CYS A 119 12.16 -8.32 -4.81
CA CYS A 119 11.91 -7.40 -3.72
C CYS A 119 12.34 -5.96 -4.04
N PRO A 120 11.59 -4.97 -3.55
CA PRO A 120 11.95 -3.57 -3.73
C PRO A 120 13.23 -3.23 -2.96
N GLN A 121 13.84 -2.11 -3.31
CA GLN A 121 15.06 -1.65 -2.66
C GLN A 121 14.87 -1.54 -1.14
N GLY A 122 15.81 -2.15 -0.41
CA GLY A 122 15.80 -2.17 1.05
C GLY A 122 15.25 -3.47 1.64
N LEU A 123 14.48 -4.24 0.86
CA LEU A 123 14.08 -5.61 1.20
C LEU A 123 14.88 -6.62 0.37
N TYR A 124 14.89 -7.88 0.81
CA TYR A 124 15.78 -8.91 0.27
C TYR A 124 15.00 -10.16 -0.13
N ASN A 125 15.42 -10.81 -1.23
CA ASN A 125 14.80 -12.04 -1.69
C ASN A 125 15.36 -13.24 -0.91
N TYR A 126 14.49 -14.02 -0.30
CA TYR A 126 14.85 -15.30 0.31
C TYR A 126 13.93 -16.41 -0.19
N THR A 127 14.36 -17.66 -0.02
CA THR A 127 13.57 -18.83 -0.39
C THR A 127 13.16 -19.60 0.86
N TYR A 128 11.85 -19.67 1.10
CA TYR A 128 11.24 -20.40 2.20
C TYR A 128 10.30 -21.46 1.65
N GLY A 129 10.50 -22.72 2.00
CA GLY A 129 9.63 -23.83 1.53
C GLY A 129 9.46 -23.89 0.01
N GLY A 130 10.45 -23.42 -0.77
CA GLY A 130 10.37 -23.35 -2.23
C GLY A 130 9.65 -22.12 -2.80
N LYS A 131 9.17 -21.20 -1.97
CA LYS A 131 8.61 -19.88 -2.36
C LYS A 131 9.71 -18.83 -2.28
N THR A 132 9.80 -17.96 -3.30
CA THR A 132 10.64 -16.75 -3.22
C THR A 132 9.81 -15.63 -2.60
N LEU A 133 10.25 -15.10 -1.46
CA LEU A 133 9.55 -14.10 -0.67
C LEU A 133 10.46 -12.90 -0.40
N CYS A 134 9.85 -11.78 0.00
CA CYS A 134 10.57 -10.63 0.52
C CYS A 134 10.67 -10.68 2.02
N ASP A 135 11.87 -10.39 2.51
CA ASP A 135 12.14 -10.32 3.93
C ASP A 135 13.03 -9.14 4.28
N ASP A 136 13.22 -8.94 5.57
CA ASP A 136 14.25 -8.06 6.08
C ASP A 136 15.66 -8.55 5.71
N LYS A 137 16.65 -7.68 5.85
CA LYS A 137 18.04 -8.11 5.70
C LYS A 137 18.35 -9.09 6.82
N SER A 138 18.88 -10.27 6.48
CA SER A 138 19.42 -11.18 7.50
C SER A 138 20.36 -10.44 8.47
N HIS A 139 19.88 -10.20 9.68
CA HIS A 139 20.65 -9.58 10.76
C HIS A 139 21.31 -10.70 11.56
N ASP A 140 22.64 -10.80 11.47
CA ASP A 140 23.41 -11.75 12.28
C ASP A 140 23.27 -11.34 13.77
N LEU A 141 22.32 -11.99 14.48
CA LEU A 141 22.14 -11.98 15.95
C LEU A 141 21.58 -10.69 16.59
N VAL A 142 20.98 -9.75 15.84
CA VAL A 142 20.48 -8.49 16.41
C VAL A 142 19.12 -8.12 15.82
N SER A 143 18.21 -7.64 16.68
CA SER A 143 16.94 -7.01 16.28
C SER A 143 17.15 -5.92 15.24
N GLY A 144 16.22 -5.78 14.29
CA GLY A 144 16.34 -4.77 13.26
C GLY A 144 15.06 -4.56 12.48
N CYS A 145 15.11 -3.54 11.63
CA CYS A 145 14.14 -3.40 10.58
C CYS A 145 14.84 -3.06 9.28
N SER A 146 14.32 -3.62 8.20
CA SER A 146 14.63 -3.22 6.83
C SER A 146 13.43 -2.52 6.23
N ALA A 147 13.68 -1.47 5.43
CA ALA A 147 12.62 -0.57 4.98
C ALA A 147 12.67 -0.36 3.47
N THR A 148 11.49 -0.24 2.86
CA THR A 148 11.28 0.28 1.51
C THR A 148 10.34 1.47 1.58
N PHE A 149 10.45 2.37 0.61
CA PHE A 149 9.66 3.60 0.52
C PHE A 149 8.81 3.62 -0.73
N PHE A 150 7.56 4.06 -0.58
CA PHE A 150 6.59 4.21 -1.64
C PHE A 150 6.26 5.68 -1.81
N SER A 151 6.63 6.23 -2.97
CA SER A 151 6.49 7.66 -3.17
C SER A 151 5.04 8.08 -3.32
N ALA A 152 4.62 9.07 -2.53
CA ALA A 152 3.34 9.74 -2.68
C ALA A 152 3.35 10.76 -3.83
N ILE A 153 4.47 10.86 -4.58
CA ILE A 153 4.69 11.78 -5.71
C ILE A 153 4.35 13.26 -5.38
N GLY A 154 4.48 13.62 -4.10
CA GLY A 154 4.16 14.95 -3.56
C GLY A 154 2.66 15.27 -3.50
N LEU A 155 1.79 14.26 -3.54
CA LEU A 155 0.34 14.45 -3.43
C LEU A 155 -0.10 14.56 -1.99
N ASN A 156 -1.05 15.45 -1.77
CA ASN A 156 -1.75 15.56 -0.51
C ASN A 156 -2.73 14.40 -0.37
N TYR A 157 -2.64 13.65 0.72
CA TYR A 157 -3.59 12.59 1.04
C TYR A 157 -3.97 12.64 2.53
N THR A 158 -5.16 12.12 2.83
CA THR A 158 -5.68 12.01 4.20
C THR A 158 -6.13 10.59 4.54
N LYS A 159 -6.22 9.71 3.55
CA LYS A 159 -6.58 8.32 3.74
C LYS A 159 -5.52 7.40 3.14
N VAL A 160 -5.28 6.31 3.85
CA VAL A 160 -4.42 5.21 3.42
C VAL A 160 -5.24 3.93 3.49
N CYS A 161 -5.12 3.09 2.48
CA CYS A 161 -5.74 1.78 2.41
C CYS A 161 -4.73 0.78 1.89
N GLY A 162 -4.75 -0.45 2.38
CA GLY A 162 -3.81 -1.45 1.88
C GLY A 162 -4.04 -2.84 2.43
N GLN A 163 -3.30 -3.79 1.87
CA GLN A 163 -3.27 -5.17 2.31
C GLN A 163 -1.83 -5.68 2.35
N ALA A 164 -1.61 -6.72 3.15
CA ALA A 164 -0.40 -7.49 3.19
C ALA A 164 -0.73 -8.98 3.20
N ARG A 165 0.16 -9.79 2.63
CA ARG A 165 0.15 -11.24 2.79
C ARG A 165 1.54 -11.70 3.19
N GLY A 166 1.60 -12.37 4.33
CA GLY A 166 2.84 -12.86 4.92
C GLY A 166 2.75 -14.30 5.39
N TYR A 167 3.86 -14.76 5.92
CA TYR A 167 4.04 -16.09 6.46
C TYR A 167 4.87 -16.00 7.75
N GLN A 168 4.71 -17.00 8.61
CA GLN A 168 5.57 -17.17 9.78
C GLN A 168 6.74 -18.10 9.44
N PHE A 169 7.94 -17.73 9.89
CA PHE A 169 9.07 -18.62 10.02
C PHE A 169 9.62 -18.53 11.45
N GLY A 170 9.83 -19.68 12.08
CA GLY A 170 10.35 -19.78 13.44
C GLY A 170 9.36 -19.24 14.49
N GLY A 171 9.90 -18.69 15.58
CA GLY A 171 9.16 -18.29 16.77
C GLY A 171 9.10 -16.80 17.03
N THR A 172 8.31 -16.10 16.21
CA THR A 172 8.05 -14.66 16.34
C THR A 172 7.45 -14.27 17.69
N ASP A 173 7.84 -13.10 18.18
CA ASP A 173 7.53 -12.54 19.49
C ASP A 173 6.32 -11.59 19.50
N GLY A 174 5.63 -11.43 18.36
CA GLY A 174 4.46 -10.57 18.26
C GLY A 174 4.81 -9.09 18.37
N ILE A 175 4.38 -8.45 19.47
CA ILE A 175 4.54 -7.01 19.67
C ILE A 175 5.32 -6.72 20.94
N TYR A 176 6.34 -5.87 20.83
CA TYR A 176 7.14 -5.37 21.95
C TYR A 176 6.42 -4.24 22.70
N PRO A 177 6.61 -4.13 24.03
CA PRO A 177 7.63 -4.81 24.84
C PRO A 177 7.14 -6.09 25.57
N ASN A 178 6.08 -6.75 25.09
CA ASN A 178 5.42 -7.81 25.88
C ASN A 178 6.34 -9.03 26.12
N GLY A 179 7.27 -9.33 25.22
CA GLY A 179 8.15 -10.52 25.26
C GLY A 179 9.23 -10.59 26.33
N GLY A 180 9.39 -9.59 27.20
CA GLY A 180 10.16 -9.71 28.44
C GLY A 180 11.63 -10.18 28.29
N LEU A 181 12.54 -9.23 28.05
CA LEU A 181 13.99 -9.30 28.33
C LEU A 181 14.89 -10.27 27.53
N SER A 182 14.37 -11.15 26.66
CA SER A 182 15.23 -12.02 25.81
C SER A 182 15.54 -11.44 24.43
N GLY A 183 14.59 -10.76 23.77
CA GLY A 183 14.81 -10.21 22.44
C GLY A 183 15.31 -8.76 22.42
N GLY A 184 15.90 -8.36 21.29
CA GLY A 184 16.50 -7.04 21.08
C GLY A 184 15.48 -5.95 20.69
N GLY A 185 14.19 -6.28 20.62
CA GLY A 185 13.13 -5.36 20.22
C GLY A 185 13.01 -4.10 21.09
N SER A 186 12.29 -3.10 20.58
CA SER A 186 12.11 -1.80 21.25
C SER A 186 10.67 -1.33 21.10
N ASP A 187 10.06 -0.79 22.15
CA ASP A 187 8.72 -0.19 22.10
C ASP A 187 8.67 1.15 21.34
N ASN A 188 9.82 1.67 20.90
CA ASN A 188 9.92 2.89 20.12
C ASN A 188 9.52 2.64 18.66
N ILE A 189 8.74 3.56 18.07
CA ILE A 189 8.37 3.54 16.64
C ILE A 189 9.58 3.51 15.70
N ASP A 190 10.74 3.96 16.18
CA ASP A 190 11.99 3.90 15.44
C ASP A 190 12.69 2.52 15.48
N GLY A 191 12.35 1.67 16.45
CA GLY A 191 12.90 0.33 16.64
C GLY A 191 12.08 -0.77 15.99
N ALA A 192 12.50 -2.02 16.25
CA ALA A 192 11.75 -3.23 15.95
C ALA A 192 10.75 -3.48 17.08
N TYR A 193 9.59 -2.81 17.01
CA TYR A 193 8.54 -2.94 18.02
C TYR A 193 7.57 -4.10 17.73
N VAL A 194 7.73 -4.75 16.58
CA VAL A 194 6.86 -5.80 16.08
C VAL A 194 7.68 -6.78 15.27
N ASP A 195 7.38 -8.07 15.41
CA ASP A 195 7.76 -9.09 14.43
C ASP A 195 6.68 -9.10 13.35
N GLY A 196 7.04 -8.59 12.18
CA GLY A 196 6.10 -8.34 11.10
C GLY A 196 6.35 -7.03 10.38
N LEU A 197 5.27 -6.35 10.01
CA LEU A 197 5.29 -5.13 9.21
C LEU A 197 4.87 -3.91 10.02
N SER A 198 5.63 -2.83 9.87
CA SER A 198 5.27 -1.48 10.32
C SER A 198 5.08 -0.59 9.10
N ILE A 199 3.88 -0.03 8.93
CA ILE A 199 3.57 0.96 7.90
C ILE A 199 3.50 2.32 8.57
N THR A 200 4.35 3.23 8.12
CA THR A 200 4.52 4.57 8.65
C THR A 200 4.54 5.58 7.51
N HIS A 201 4.31 6.86 7.81
CA HIS A 201 4.66 7.92 6.87
C HIS A 201 5.76 8.80 7.46
N GLU A 202 6.64 9.27 6.59
CA GLU A 202 7.80 10.07 6.96
C GLU A 202 7.40 11.48 7.37
N SER A 203 6.95 11.63 8.61
CA SER A 203 7.17 12.88 9.34
C SER A 203 8.47 12.73 10.14
N ASN A 204 9.22 13.80 10.35
CA ASN A 204 10.21 13.84 11.42
C ASN A 204 9.54 14.59 12.58
N PRO A 205 8.98 13.90 13.58
CA PRO A 205 9.15 12.48 13.94
C PRO A 205 8.19 11.50 13.25
N ARG A 206 8.61 10.24 13.08
CA ARG A 206 7.88 9.16 12.38
C ARG A 206 6.45 9.00 12.92
N GLN A 207 5.50 8.74 12.02
CA GLN A 207 4.09 8.57 12.38
C GLN A 207 3.56 7.22 11.91
N HIS A 208 2.79 6.56 12.78
CA HIS A 208 2.20 5.24 12.55
C HIS A 208 0.96 5.31 11.65
N ILE A 209 0.83 4.35 10.74
CA ILE A 209 -0.38 4.13 9.93
C ILE A 209 -1.03 2.80 10.30
N TRP A 210 -0.28 1.70 10.20
CA TRP A 210 -0.78 0.35 10.42
C TRP A 210 0.33 -0.62 10.83
N THR A 211 -0.01 -1.65 11.60
CA THR A 211 0.90 -2.74 11.97
C THR A 211 0.32 -4.09 11.54
N TYR A 212 1.16 -4.94 10.96
CA TYR A 212 0.86 -6.37 10.77
C TYR A 212 1.81 -7.16 11.66
N ALA A 213 1.31 -7.80 12.71
CA ALA A 213 2.11 -8.52 13.69
C ALA A 213 1.97 -10.04 13.51
N VAL A 214 3.02 -10.78 13.86
CA VAL A 214 3.01 -12.24 13.87
C VAL A 214 3.24 -12.74 15.28
N GLY A 215 2.24 -13.38 15.88
CA GLY A 215 2.34 -13.97 17.20
C GLY A 215 3.10 -15.30 17.18
N LEU A 216 3.54 -15.77 18.35
CA LEU A 216 4.28 -17.03 18.44
C LEU A 216 3.44 -18.24 18.01
N THR A 217 2.23 -18.37 18.56
CA THR A 217 1.28 -19.46 18.29
C THR A 217 -0.18 -19.00 18.43
N ALA A 218 -1.06 -19.59 17.63
CA ALA A 218 -2.49 -19.24 17.56
C ALA A 218 -3.33 -19.78 18.75
N ASP A 219 -2.87 -20.86 19.39
CA ASP A 219 -3.61 -21.59 20.44
C ASP A 219 -3.12 -21.31 21.86
N GLU A 220 -2.33 -20.25 22.05
CA GLU A 220 -1.89 -19.80 23.37
C GLU A 220 -2.27 -18.34 23.68
N ALA A 221 -2.15 -17.98 24.96
CA ALA A 221 -2.35 -16.64 25.50
C ALA A 221 -1.11 -16.21 26.29
N LEU A 222 0.07 -16.38 25.68
CA LEU A 222 1.36 -15.97 26.23
C LEU A 222 1.63 -14.49 25.94
N THR A 223 2.69 -13.97 26.54
CA THR A 223 3.15 -12.59 26.28
C THR A 223 3.63 -12.35 24.86
N LEU A 224 3.95 -13.42 24.12
CA LEU A 224 4.36 -13.42 22.71
C LEU A 224 3.19 -13.68 21.75
N SER A 225 2.01 -13.96 22.29
CA SER A 225 0.79 -14.16 21.51
C SER A 225 0.23 -12.81 21.04
N CYS A 226 -0.60 -12.86 19.99
CA CYS A 226 -1.28 -11.69 19.47
C CYS A 226 -2.10 -10.95 20.55
N PRO A 227 -2.11 -9.59 20.57
CA PRO A 227 -2.87 -8.82 21.57
C PRO A 227 -4.38 -9.04 21.51
N CYS A 228 -4.89 -9.53 20.38
CA CYS A 228 -6.30 -9.88 20.19
C CYS A 228 -6.65 -11.30 20.68
N ASN A 229 -5.68 -12.12 21.10
CA ASN A 229 -5.95 -13.47 21.58
C ASN A 229 -6.81 -13.46 22.84
N THR A 230 -7.77 -14.38 22.91
CA THR A 230 -8.66 -14.54 24.07
C THR A 230 -7.85 -14.90 25.30
N GLY A 231 -7.87 -14.02 26.31
CA GLY A 231 -7.20 -14.25 27.60
C GLY A 231 -5.75 -13.77 27.66
N THR A 232 -5.22 -13.16 26.59
CA THR A 232 -3.89 -12.54 26.63
C THR A 232 -3.88 -11.27 27.49
N THR A 233 -2.70 -10.92 28.00
CA THR A 233 -2.42 -9.62 28.62
C THR A 233 -1.52 -8.73 27.76
N THR A 234 -1.13 -9.21 26.56
CA THR A 234 -0.33 -8.47 25.59
C THR A 234 -1.03 -7.17 25.21
N THR A 235 -0.28 -6.08 25.16
CA THR A 235 -0.77 -4.76 24.77
C THR A 235 0.02 -4.21 23.59
N THR A 236 -0.54 -3.23 22.88
CA THR A 236 0.18 -2.52 21.82
C THR A 236 0.81 -1.23 22.36
N PRO A 237 1.92 -0.75 21.78
CA PRO A 237 2.36 0.62 21.99
C PRO A 237 1.23 1.62 21.74
N SER A 238 1.23 2.73 22.49
CA SER A 238 0.13 3.70 22.46
C SER A 238 -0.09 4.35 21.08
N TYR A 239 0.96 4.46 20.26
CA TYR A 239 0.87 4.98 18.90
C TYR A 239 0.29 3.96 17.90
N VAL A 240 0.31 2.66 18.20
CA VAL A 240 -0.33 1.61 17.39
C VAL A 240 -1.81 1.51 17.75
N GLY A 241 -2.14 1.47 19.04
CA GLY A 241 -3.53 1.33 19.51
C GLY A 241 -4.26 0.15 18.85
N ASN A 242 -5.35 0.43 18.14
CA ASN A 242 -6.15 -0.60 17.45
C ASN A 242 -5.84 -0.68 15.94
N ASP A 243 -4.84 0.03 15.45
CA ASP A 243 -4.47 0.08 14.03
C ASP A 243 -3.50 -1.06 13.68
N TYR A 244 -3.94 -2.29 13.94
CA TYR A 244 -3.14 -3.49 13.67
C TYR A 244 -3.99 -4.69 13.25
N TYR A 245 -3.33 -5.62 12.54
CA TYR A 245 -3.73 -7.02 12.46
C TYR A 245 -2.65 -7.88 13.07
N CYS A 246 -3.04 -9.00 13.68
CA CYS A 246 -2.11 -9.95 14.25
C CYS A 246 -2.62 -11.36 14.01
N GLU A 247 -1.74 -12.27 13.63
CA GLU A 247 -2.05 -13.67 13.38
C GLU A 247 -0.81 -14.55 13.61
N SER A 248 -0.97 -15.86 13.76
CA SER A 248 0.13 -16.79 14.00
C SER A 248 -0.09 -18.03 13.14
N GLY A 249 0.91 -18.43 12.34
CA GLY A 249 0.81 -19.61 11.48
C GLY A 249 1.16 -20.92 12.19
N ALA A 250 1.83 -20.83 13.33
CA ALA A 250 2.13 -21.98 14.18
C ALA A 250 1.03 -22.20 15.23
N THR A 251 0.87 -23.47 15.61
CA THR A 251 0.21 -23.86 16.87
C THR A 251 1.28 -24.43 17.78
N ARG A 252 0.99 -24.54 19.07
CA ARG A 252 1.86 -25.22 20.04
C ARG A 252 2.20 -26.65 19.63
N SER A 253 1.33 -27.30 18.85
CA SER A 253 1.57 -28.66 18.36
C SER A 253 2.49 -28.74 17.14
N THR A 254 2.57 -27.66 16.35
CA THR A 254 3.35 -27.59 15.11
C THR A 254 4.61 -26.75 15.23
N PHE A 255 4.78 -26.03 16.35
CA PHE A 255 5.87 -25.12 16.60
C PHE A 255 7.26 -25.79 16.53
N ASP A 256 8.12 -25.21 15.68
CA ASP A 256 9.53 -25.47 15.46
C ASP A 256 10.22 -24.12 15.21
N GLY A 257 11.30 -23.82 15.94
CA GLY A 257 12.08 -22.58 15.80
C GLY A 257 12.77 -22.44 14.43
N ASN A 258 12.90 -23.51 13.65
CA ASN A 258 13.36 -23.42 12.25
C ASN A 258 12.27 -23.86 11.25
N GLY A 259 11.02 -23.86 11.69
CA GLY A 259 9.86 -24.24 10.89
C GLY A 259 9.37 -23.09 10.01
N PHE A 260 9.00 -23.41 8.77
CA PHE A 260 8.25 -22.49 7.91
C PHE A 260 6.78 -22.94 7.87
N TYR A 261 5.85 -22.01 8.03
CA TYR A 261 4.40 -22.29 8.07
C TYR A 261 3.70 -21.70 6.84
N PRO A 262 3.68 -22.42 5.69
CA PRO A 262 3.09 -21.91 4.45
C PRO A 262 1.58 -22.13 4.31
N ASP A 263 1.03 -23.06 5.11
CA ASP A 263 -0.36 -23.53 4.98
C ASP A 263 -1.35 -22.59 5.65
N ASP A 264 -0.87 -21.84 6.65
CA ASP A 264 -1.63 -20.80 7.33
C ASP A 264 -1.06 -19.43 6.94
N ILE A 265 -1.85 -18.66 6.19
CA ILE A 265 -1.40 -17.41 5.55
C ILE A 265 -1.73 -16.25 6.48
N MET A 266 -0.72 -15.45 6.82
CA MET A 266 -0.91 -14.37 7.78
C MET A 266 -1.76 -13.23 7.21
N TRP A 267 -2.66 -12.76 8.05
CA TRP A 267 -3.52 -11.58 7.89
C TRP A 267 -4.57 -11.71 6.79
N ASP A 268 -4.97 -12.94 6.45
CA ASP A 268 -5.99 -13.23 5.45
C ASP A 268 -7.40 -13.40 6.04
N GLY A 269 -7.50 -13.44 7.37
CA GLY A 269 -8.76 -13.53 8.12
C GLY A 269 -9.34 -14.94 8.17
N GLN A 270 -8.54 -15.95 7.87
CA GLN A 270 -8.93 -17.36 7.86
C GLN A 270 -8.01 -18.17 8.78
N GLN A 271 -8.38 -19.42 9.08
CA GLN A 271 -7.63 -20.31 9.98
C GLN A 271 -7.34 -19.81 11.42
N CYS A 272 -7.89 -18.67 11.84
CA CYS A 272 -7.75 -18.15 13.20
C CYS A 272 -8.66 -18.89 14.18
N ASP A 273 -8.28 -20.12 14.53
CA ASP A 273 -8.99 -20.94 15.50
C ASP A 273 -8.55 -20.63 16.95
N SER A 274 -9.24 -21.22 17.92
CA SER A 274 -8.80 -21.23 19.33
C SER A 274 -8.75 -19.85 19.99
N HIS A 275 -7.59 -19.42 20.48
CA HIS A 275 -7.42 -18.16 21.19
C HIS A 275 -7.37 -16.98 20.22
N GLU A 276 -6.91 -17.20 18.98
CA GLU A 276 -6.73 -16.18 17.95
C GLU A 276 -8.01 -15.79 17.21
N SER A 277 -9.14 -16.49 17.44
CA SER A 277 -10.41 -16.20 16.76
C SER A 277 -10.85 -14.72 16.76
N PRO A 278 -10.62 -13.90 17.81
CA PRO A 278 -10.98 -12.49 17.76
C PRO A 278 -10.12 -11.67 16.80
N CYS A 279 -8.90 -12.11 16.49
CA CYS A 279 -7.97 -11.42 15.58
C CYS A 279 -8.49 -11.35 14.15
N CYS A 280 -9.32 -12.31 13.75
CA CYS A 280 -9.87 -12.41 12.40
C CYS A 280 -11.35 -12.02 12.32
N SER A 281 -11.85 -11.37 13.37
CA SER A 281 -13.24 -10.91 13.43
C SER A 281 -13.49 -9.61 12.66
N ASN A 282 -12.44 -8.88 12.26
CA ASN A 282 -12.60 -7.63 11.55
C ASN A 282 -13.02 -7.87 10.09
N SER A 283 -14.19 -7.35 9.71
CA SER A 283 -14.78 -7.53 8.38
C SER A 283 -13.98 -6.91 7.23
N THR A 284 -12.99 -6.06 7.52
CA THR A 284 -12.16 -5.44 6.47
C THR A 284 -10.93 -6.25 6.11
N ILE A 285 -10.52 -7.24 6.92
CA ILE A 285 -9.37 -8.11 6.63
C ILE A 285 -9.53 -8.77 5.24
N PRO A 286 -8.48 -8.78 4.39
CA PRO A 286 -7.08 -8.40 4.64
C PRO A 286 -6.75 -6.90 4.53
N TRP A 287 -7.76 -6.07 4.24
CA TRP A 287 -7.59 -4.64 3.96
C TRP A 287 -7.77 -3.77 5.19
N PHE A 288 -6.79 -2.91 5.46
CA PHE A 288 -6.93 -1.82 6.41
C PHE A 288 -7.36 -0.53 5.72
N ILE A 289 -8.01 0.35 6.48
CA ILE A 289 -8.31 1.72 6.05
C ILE A 289 -8.01 2.66 7.21
N LYS A 290 -7.08 3.58 7.00
CA LYS A 290 -6.66 4.57 7.99
C LYS A 290 -6.98 5.97 7.49
N THR A 291 -7.67 6.76 8.31
CA THR A 291 -7.78 8.21 8.10
C THR A 291 -6.77 8.91 9.00
N LEU A 292 -5.89 9.71 8.39
CA LEU A 292 -4.89 10.50 9.08
C LEU A 292 -5.52 11.76 9.69
N PRO A 293 -4.99 12.27 10.82
CA PRO A 293 -5.54 13.46 11.49
C PRO A 293 -5.38 14.75 10.69
N GLN A 294 -4.44 14.77 9.73
CA GLN A 294 -4.16 15.90 8.86
C GLN A 294 -3.73 15.40 7.48
N SER A 295 -3.87 16.27 6.47
CA SER A 295 -3.34 16.02 5.13
C SER A 295 -1.82 16.07 5.14
N VAL A 296 -1.17 15.08 4.53
CA VAL A 296 0.29 15.00 4.41
C VAL A 296 0.70 14.74 2.96
N THR A 297 1.98 14.94 2.67
CA THR A 297 2.60 14.63 1.37
C THR A 297 3.77 13.67 1.49
N ASP A 298 3.97 13.14 2.71
CA ASP A 298 5.09 12.29 3.07
C ASP A 298 5.04 10.99 2.25
N ASP A 299 6.20 10.42 1.95
CA ASP A 299 6.23 9.08 1.37
C ASP A 299 5.83 8.05 2.44
N ILE A 300 5.27 6.93 2.00
CA ILE A 300 4.93 5.82 2.90
C ILE A 300 6.14 4.89 3.03
N GLU A 301 6.53 4.63 4.26
CA GLU A 301 7.56 3.67 4.63
C GLU A 301 6.90 2.35 5.02
N LEU A 302 7.36 1.26 4.41
CA LEU A 302 7.06 -0.11 4.84
C LEU A 302 8.34 -0.68 5.46
N ARG A 303 8.26 -1.06 6.73
CA ARG A 303 9.36 -1.69 7.46
C ARG A 303 9.00 -3.14 7.75
N MET A 304 9.89 -4.06 7.43
CA MET A 304 9.89 -5.42 7.94
C MET A 304 10.80 -5.43 9.16
N CYS A 305 10.27 -5.84 10.30
CA CYS A 305 10.95 -5.78 11.58
C CYS A 305 10.96 -7.17 12.22
N SER A 306 12.06 -7.46 12.90
CA SER A 306 12.24 -8.63 13.73
C SER A 306 12.98 -8.24 15.00
N SER A 307 12.56 -8.82 16.11
CA SER A 307 13.08 -8.55 17.43
C SER A 307 14.30 -9.39 17.80
N GLU A 308 14.52 -10.48 17.09
CA GLU A 308 15.69 -11.33 17.23
C GLU A 308 16.49 -11.47 15.92
N GLY A 309 17.44 -12.40 15.93
CA GLY A 309 18.34 -12.65 14.80
C GLY A 309 17.71 -13.53 13.74
N TYR A 310 18.08 -13.27 12.48
CA TYR A 310 17.67 -14.09 11.36
C TYR A 310 18.21 -15.54 11.45
N PRO A 311 17.45 -16.58 11.06
CA PRO A 311 16.06 -16.55 10.59
C PRO A 311 15.02 -16.88 11.68
N ASP A 312 15.34 -16.87 12.97
CA ASP A 312 14.50 -17.46 14.04
C ASP A 312 13.11 -16.80 14.17
N GLU A 313 12.94 -15.57 13.69
CA GLU A 313 11.69 -14.79 13.80
C GLU A 313 11.34 -14.07 12.49
N ALA A 314 11.52 -14.74 11.36
CA ALA A 314 11.28 -14.14 10.05
C ALA A 314 9.79 -14.07 9.71
N THR A 315 9.36 -12.94 9.14
CA THR A 315 7.98 -12.69 8.70
C THR A 315 7.90 -12.37 7.21
N PRO A 316 8.31 -13.29 6.33
CA PRO A 316 8.44 -13.00 4.91
C PRO A 316 7.09 -12.78 4.23
N ILE A 317 7.07 -11.90 3.24
CA ILE A 317 5.86 -11.47 2.51
C ILE A 317 5.93 -11.75 1.01
N ASP A 318 4.79 -11.93 0.37
CA ASP A 318 4.69 -11.98 -1.10
C ASP A 318 3.73 -10.96 -1.70
N ILE A 319 2.77 -10.42 -0.95
CA ILE A 319 1.86 -9.37 -1.43
C ILE A 319 1.90 -8.17 -0.49
N ILE A 320 2.05 -6.98 -1.08
CA ILE A 320 1.73 -5.70 -0.47
C ILE A 320 1.02 -4.85 -1.50
N GLU A 321 -0.10 -4.24 -1.11
CA GLU A 321 -0.69 -3.14 -1.86
C GLU A 321 -0.98 -1.97 -0.93
N ILE A 322 -0.59 -0.76 -1.35
CA ILE A 322 -0.83 0.47 -0.59
C ILE A 322 -1.38 1.54 -1.52
N TYR A 323 -2.49 2.13 -1.10
CA TYR A 323 -3.23 3.16 -1.80
C TYR A 323 -3.39 4.40 -0.93
N ILE A 324 -3.37 5.57 -1.56
CA ILE A 324 -3.62 6.86 -0.92
C ILE A 324 -4.79 7.60 -1.58
N ARG A 325 -5.47 8.43 -0.79
CA ARG A 325 -6.54 9.32 -1.26
C ARG A 325 -6.64 10.62 -0.45
#